data_AF-A0A0Q6GHQ9-F1
#
_entry.id   AF-A0A0Q6GHQ9-F1
#
_cell.length_a   1.000
_cell.length_b   1.000
_cell.length_c   1.000
_cell.angle_alpha   90.00
_cell.angle_beta   90.00
_cell.angle_gamma   90.00
#
_symmetry.space_group_name_H-M   'P 1'
#
loop_
_entity.id
_entity.type
_entity.pdbx_description
1 polymer ?
#
loop_
_entity_poly.entity_id
_entity_poly.type
_entity_poly.pdbx_seq_one_letter_code
_entity_poly.pdbx_strand_id
1 'polypeptide(L)' 'MTNAERISALYAEVGQAHQVIGAYFAGPDGKHPDFDSPDGQRALDYFVHERYDDDFLASEHPRKWQSTI' A
#
# COMPACT_ATOMS: atom_id res chain seq x y z
N MET A 1 -16.64 7.24 17.23
CA MET A 1 -15.29 7.30 16.64
C MET A 1 -15.15 8.61 15.87
N THR A 2 -14.16 9.43 16.22
CA THR A 2 -13.86 10.71 15.58
C THR A 2 -13.12 10.52 14.26
N ASN A 3 -13.04 11.57 13.44
CA ASN A 3 -12.22 11.53 12.22
C ASN A 3 -10.74 11.27 12.54
N ALA A 4 -10.21 11.82 13.63
CA ALA A 4 -8.84 11.59 14.06
C ALA A 4 -8.60 10.12 14.42
N GLU A 5 -9.52 9.49 15.16
CA GLU A 5 -9.45 8.06 15.49
C GLU A 5 -9.53 7.18 14.23
N ARG A 6 -10.39 7.53 13.27
CA ARG A 6 -10.49 6.82 11.98
C ARG A 6 -9.19 6.90 11.18
N ILE A 7 -8.59 8.08 11.10
CA ILE A 7 -7.33 8.31 10.39
C ILE A 7 -6.19 7.54 11.08
N SER A 8 -6.14 7.57 12.41
CA SER A 8 -5.13 6.81 13.17
C SER A 8 -5.28 5.30 12.97
N ALA A 9 -6.50 4.77 12.93
CA ALA A 9 -6.76 3.36 12.65
C ALA A 9 -6.32 2.98 11.23
N LEU A 10 -6.61 3.83 10.25
CA LEU A 10 -6.18 3.63 8.86
C LEU A 10 -4.66 3.59 8.74
N TYR A 11 -3.93 4.49 9.42
CA TYR A 11 -2.46 4.45 9.42
C TYR A 11 -1.90 3.15 10.03
N ALA A 12 -2.55 2.61 11.07
CA ALA A 12 -2.15 1.35 11.67
C ALA A 12 -2.36 0.17 10.69
N GLU A 13 -3.51 0.12 10.02
CA GLU A 13 -3.82 -0.91 9.01
C GLU A 13 -2.85 -0.84 7.83
N VAL A 14 -2.54 0.36 7.35
CA VAL A 14 -1.55 0.60 6.30
C VAL A 14 -0.16 0.14 6.71
N GLY A 15 0.27 0.45 7.94
CA GLY A 15 1.55 -0.02 8.48
C GLY A 15 1.62 -1.55 8.57
N GLN A 16 0.53 -2.20 8.94
CA GLN A 16 0.44 -3.67 8.97
C GLN A 16 0.51 -4.27 7.56
N ALA A 17 -0.21 -3.69 6.59
CA ALA A 17 -0.15 -4.14 5.19
C ALA A 17 1.27 -4.04 4.62
N HIS A 18 1.95 -2.92 4.88
CA HIS A 18 3.36 -2.73 4.49
C HIS A 18 4.27 -3.83 5.07
N GLN A 19 4.11 -4.17 6.35
CA GLN A 19 4.90 -5.24 6.98
C GLN A 19 4.65 -6.61 6.35
N VAL A 20 3.40 -6.96 6.06
CA VAL A 20 3.04 -8.25 5.44
C VAL A 20 3.60 -8.36 4.03
N ILE A 21 3.48 -7.30 3.23
CA ILE A 21 3.98 -7.26 1.86
C ILE A 21 5.51 -7.28 1.84
N GLY A 22 6.16 -6.55 2.75
CA GLY A 22 7.61 -6.59 2.92
C GLY A 22 8.11 -7.98 3.26
N ALA A 23 7.45 -8.67 4.19
CA ALA A 23 7.79 -10.05 4.53
C ALA A 23 7.58 -11.02 3.35
N TYR A 24 6.54 -10.81 2.55
CA TYR A 24 6.32 -11.60 1.32
C TYR A 24 7.48 -11.43 0.33
N PHE A 25 7.89 -10.19 0.06
CA PHE A 25 8.99 -9.92 -0.87
C PHE A 25 10.37 -10.31 -0.35
N ALA A 26 10.59 -10.23 0.96
CA ALA A 26 11.85 -10.61 1.59
C ALA A 26 12.02 -12.13 1.70
N GLY A 27 10.94 -12.89 1.49
CA GLY A 27 10.96 -14.35 1.59
C GLY A 27 11.22 -14.86 3.01
N PRO A 28 11.26 -16.19 3.19
CA PRO A 28 11.30 -16.80 4.52
C PRO A 28 12.59 -16.54 5.31
N ASP A 29 13.69 -16.20 4.64
CA ASP A 29 14.98 -15.88 5.27
C ASP A 29 15.29 -14.37 5.28
N GLY A 30 14.38 -13.55 4.77
CA GLY A 30 14.52 -12.09 4.72
C GLY A 30 15.55 -11.59 3.70
N LYS A 31 15.99 -12.43 2.76
CA LYS A 31 17.08 -12.10 1.81
C LYS A 31 16.66 -12.19 0.36
N HIS A 32 15.37 -12.41 0.10
CA HIS A 32 14.91 -12.55 -1.27
C HIS A 32 15.08 -11.21 -2.01
N PRO A 33 15.75 -11.22 -3.18
CA PRO A 33 16.18 -9.99 -3.86
C PRO A 33 15.04 -9.10 -4.32
N ASP A 34 13.83 -9.65 -4.46
CA ASP A 34 12.64 -8.89 -4.82
C ASP A 34 12.34 -7.78 -3.81
N PHE A 35 12.70 -7.96 -2.54
CA PHE A 35 12.54 -6.91 -1.53
C PHE A 35 13.27 -5.62 -1.92
N ASP A 36 14.54 -5.71 -2.33
CA ASP A 36 15.36 -4.56 -2.71
C ASP A 36 15.22 -4.20 -4.21
N SER A 37 14.46 -4.97 -4.97
CA SER A 37 14.24 -4.69 -6.39
C SER A 37 13.44 -3.39 -6.57
N PRO A 38 13.63 -2.66 -7.70
CA PRO A 38 12.84 -1.47 -8.00
C PRO A 38 11.32 -1.70 -7.96
N ASP A 39 10.86 -2.88 -8.36
CA ASP A 39 9.42 -3.20 -8.39
C ASP A 39 8.89 -3.59 -7.01
N GLY A 40 9.69 -4.28 -6.19
CA GLY A 40 9.34 -4.57 -4.79
C GLY A 40 9.30 -3.33 -3.92
N GLN A 41 10.30 -2.44 -4.05
CA GLN A 41 10.29 -1.14 -3.37
C GLN A 41 9.09 -0.28 -3.81
N ARG A 42 8.76 -0.26 -5.11
CA ARG A 42 7.58 0.45 -5.62
C ARG A 42 6.27 -0.10 -5.05
N ALA A 43 6.16 -1.42 -4.91
CA ALA A 43 5.00 -2.05 -4.30
C ALA A 43 4.86 -1.73 -2.79
N LEU A 44 5.98 -1.54 -2.08
CA LEU A 44 5.99 -1.11 -0.68
C LEU A 44 5.65 0.38 -0.53
N ASP A 45 6.21 1.22 -1.39
CA ASP A 45 5.99 2.67 -1.40
C ASP A 45 4.52 3.05 -1.61
N TYR A 46 3.76 2.24 -2.35
CA TYR A 46 2.32 2.45 -2.56
C TYR A 46 1.52 2.50 -1.24
N PHE A 47 1.94 1.74 -0.23
CA PHE A 47 1.28 1.74 1.07
C PHE A 47 1.80 2.84 1.98
N VAL A 48 3.05 3.30 1.81
CA VAL A 48 3.68 4.24 2.74
C VAL A 48 3.51 5.71 2.32
N HIS A 49 3.39 6.00 1.01
CA HIS A 49 3.38 7.37 0.50
C HIS A 49 2.03 7.84 -0.02
N GLU A 50 1.76 9.13 0.20
CA GLU A 50 0.58 9.89 -0.26
C GLU A 50 0.48 10.05 -1.79
N ARG A 51 1.39 9.43 -2.57
CA ARG A 51 1.37 9.48 -4.02
C ARG A 51 0.64 8.26 -4.57
N TYR A 52 -0.66 8.44 -4.71
CA TYR A 52 -1.48 7.61 -5.56
C TYR A 52 -0.97 7.72 -7.00
N ASP A 53 -0.43 6.62 -7.53
CA ASP A 53 -0.06 6.48 -8.94
C ASP A 53 -1.20 5.75 -9.67
N ASP A 54 -1.95 6.51 -10.47
CA ASP A 54 -3.11 6.05 -11.25
C ASP A 54 -2.74 4.89 -12.21
N ASP A 55 -1.46 4.79 -12.61
CA ASP A 55 -0.99 3.82 -13.60
C ASP A 55 -0.53 2.48 -12.99
N PHE A 56 -0.38 2.39 -11.66
CA PHE A 56 0.18 1.21 -10.99
C PHE A 56 -0.86 0.12 -10.66
N LEU A 57 -2.12 0.49 -10.41
CA LEU A 57 -3.21 -0.46 -10.19
C LEU A 57 -4.28 -0.28 -11.25
N ALA A 58 -4.55 -1.34 -12.03
CA ALA A 58 -5.64 -1.38 -13.01
C ALA A 58 -7.05 -1.25 -12.41
N SER A 59 -7.17 -1.26 -11.08
CA SER A 59 -8.44 -1.03 -10.39
C SER A 59 -8.65 0.47 -10.16
N GLU A 60 -9.54 1.05 -10.96
CA GLU A 60 -9.99 2.44 -10.81
C GLU A 60 -10.37 2.76 -9.35
N HIS A 61 -9.92 3.91 -8.84
CA HIS A 61 -10.30 4.38 -7.51
C HIS A 61 -11.83 4.44 -7.37
N PRO A 62 -12.46 3.89 -6.31
CA PRO A 62 -13.92 3.81 -6.17
C PRO A 62 -14.67 5.16 -6.25
N ARG A 63 -14.01 6.29 -5.93
CA ARG A 63 -14.58 7.63 -6.16
C ARG A 63 -14.79 7.98 -7.65
N LYS A 64 -14.03 7.40 -8.59
CA LYS A 64 -14.29 7.53 -10.04
C LYS A 64 -15.63 6.87 -10.42
N TRP A 65 -16.09 5.87 -9.67
CA TRP A 65 -17.42 5.26 -9.87
C TRP A 65 -18.59 6.09 -9.29
N GLN A 66 -18.31 7.02 -8.39
CA GLN A 66 -19.33 7.88 -7.77
C GLN A 66 -19.60 9.17 -8.57
N SER A 67 -18.77 9.52 -9.56
CA SER A 67 -19.00 10.66 -10.45
C SER A 67 -19.91 10.36 -11.65
N THR A 68 -20.54 9.18 -11.68
CA THR A 68 -21.50 8.77 -12.73
C THR A 68 -22.91 8.63 -12.18
N ILE A 69 -23.40 9.67 -11.49
CA ILE A 69 -24.82 9.85 -11.16
C ILE A 69 -25.26 11.22 -11.63
#